data_AF-A0A803MTP7-F1
#
_entry.id   AF-A0A803MTP7-F1
#
_cell.length_a   1.000
_cell.length_b   1.000
_cell.length_c   1.000
_cell.angle_alpha   90.00
_cell.angle_beta   90.00
_cell.angle_gamma   90.00
#
_symmetry.space_group_name_H-M   'P 1'
#
loop_
_entity.id
_entity.type
_entity.pdbx_description
1 polymer ?
#
loop_
_entity_poly.entity_id
_entity_poly.type
_entity_poly.pdbx_seq_one_letter_code
_entity_poly.pdbx_strand_id
1 'polypeptide(L)'
;MARETTWLSRLKSQISHKLIHPTSKLARTRSRNVGVLAFEIAGLFSKLLALHQSLSDKNIVRLKNEAIALEGVRKIVSNDESFLLGLACAEMVQNLHVICKAVARLSDRATDPTLRSFSECLEDFASTGRDNYNWAALCGKDLEGLVRRIDRYIAATAALYREIEELNSIQNSLKKTPPEGALEVQQKVVWQKQEIKYVKEKSLWNRSYDSVVLLLARLIFTVLARIKFVFGIGQSYYPHPSTLPRSLSASATVFPSSDLSGNHNSYVSGPLTSTPLHLNKRMTTIGSGTGNRVGFFESRTKDLTPPPTTLGAAALALHYSNLIIVLEKMIKSPHLVGLDAREDVYAMLPNSIRSSLRVRLKGVGFSATDPVLAAEWRDALGRILTWLGPLAHNMIKWQNERSFEQQNLMPKSTNVLLLQTLHFANKDKTEAAITELLVGLNYIWRFEREMNAKALLECSNFFFNNKSSSPINNLQS
;
A
#
# COMPACT_ATOMS: atom_id res chain seq x y z
N MET A 1 46.93 11.43 75.04
CA MET A 1 47.10 11.94 73.65
C MET A 1 46.45 10.99 72.62
N ALA A 2 45.14 10.73 72.71
CA ALA A 2 44.45 9.79 71.81
C ALA A 2 43.05 10.26 71.35
N ARG A 3 42.77 11.56 71.48
CA ARG A 3 41.47 12.15 71.08
C ARG A 3 41.56 13.29 70.06
N GLU A 4 42.76 13.73 69.68
CA GLU A 4 42.96 14.79 68.68
C GLU A 4 43.19 14.26 67.25
N THR A 5 43.58 12.99 67.10
CA THR A 5 43.87 12.38 65.78
C THR A 5 42.62 11.95 65.01
N THR A 6 41.48 11.84 65.66
CA THR A 6 40.19 11.46 65.04
C THR A 6 39.46 12.65 64.40
N TRP A 7 39.78 13.88 64.78
CA TRP A 7 39.17 15.08 64.17
C TRP A 7 39.85 15.44 62.85
N LEU A 8 41.19 15.37 62.79
CA LEU A 8 41.96 15.68 61.58
C LEU A 8 41.76 14.65 60.44
N SER A 9 41.48 13.38 60.76
CA SER A 9 41.18 12.36 59.75
C SER A 9 39.78 12.51 59.12
N ARG A 10 38.78 12.95 59.89
CA ARG A 10 37.45 13.30 59.38
C ARG A 10 37.45 14.59 58.54
N LEU A 11 38.31 15.56 58.88
CA LEU A 11 38.44 16.80 58.13
C LEU A 11 39.17 16.59 56.78
N LYS A 12 40.15 15.68 56.73
CA LYS A 12 40.78 15.25 55.47
C LYS A 12 39.84 14.47 54.54
N SER A 13 38.93 13.64 55.07
CA SER A 13 37.96 12.94 54.22
C SER A 13 36.88 13.86 53.65
N GLN A 14 36.55 14.96 54.33
CA GLN A 14 35.64 15.99 53.83
C GLN A 14 36.26 16.91 52.76
N ILE A 15 37.58 17.07 52.73
CA ILE A 15 38.28 17.93 51.76
C ILE A 15 38.71 17.15 50.49
N SER A 16 39.00 15.85 50.59
CA SER A 16 39.40 15.03 49.43
C SER A 16 38.28 14.78 48.41
N HIS A 17 37.01 15.02 48.77
CA HIS A 17 35.87 14.87 47.84
C HIS A 17 35.48 16.16 47.08
N LYS A 18 36.27 17.23 47.20
CA LYS A 18 35.96 18.55 46.57
C LYS A 18 36.90 19.01 45.46
N LEU A 19 37.77 18.15 44.95
CA LEU A 19 38.55 18.40 43.73
C LEU A 19 38.12 17.45 42.61
N ILE A 20 36.90 17.69 42.12
CA ILE A 20 36.46 17.21 40.81
C ILE A 20 36.55 18.41 39.87
N HIS A 21 37.24 18.18 38.75
CA HIS A 21 37.35 19.04 37.59
C HIS A 21 36.09 19.88 37.29
N PRO A 22 36.24 21.09 36.71
CA PRO A 22 35.10 21.87 36.26
C PRO A 22 34.41 21.09 35.14
N THR A 23 33.35 20.36 35.51
CA THR A 23 32.37 19.89 34.53
C THR A 23 31.79 21.14 33.93
N SER A 24 32.12 21.40 32.66
CA SER A 24 31.34 22.26 31.81
C SER A 24 29.88 21.89 32.05
N LYS A 25 29.12 22.81 32.63
CA LYS A 25 27.67 22.74 32.67
C LYS A 25 27.21 22.71 31.21
N LEU A 26 27.18 21.54 30.61
CA LEU A 26 26.41 21.30 29.40
C LEU A 26 24.98 21.54 29.86
N ALA A 27 24.46 22.72 29.56
CA ALA A 27 23.09 23.06 29.82
C ALA A 27 22.25 21.92 29.23
N ARG A 28 21.69 21.07 30.11
CA ARG A 28 20.80 19.99 29.69
C ARG A 28 19.55 20.67 29.19
N THR A 29 19.58 21.09 27.93
CA THR A 29 18.44 21.63 27.20
C THR A 29 17.31 20.66 27.43
N ARG A 30 16.27 21.09 28.14
CA ARG A 30 15.05 20.28 28.32
C ARG A 30 14.63 19.86 26.91
N SER A 31 14.63 18.56 26.64
CA SER A 31 14.05 18.05 25.40
C SER A 31 12.64 18.60 25.30
N ARG A 32 12.35 19.30 24.20
CA ARG A 32 10.99 19.78 23.94
C ARG A 32 10.08 18.56 23.80
N ASN A 33 8.87 18.68 24.30
CA ASN A 33 7.85 17.66 24.08
C ASN A 33 7.27 17.82 22.68
N VAL A 34 6.75 16.74 22.12
CA VAL A 34 6.15 16.69 20.79
C VAL A 34 4.89 17.58 20.70
N GLY A 35 4.02 17.56 21.72
CA GLY A 35 2.81 18.38 21.76
C GLY A 35 1.82 18.02 20.64
N VAL A 36 1.31 19.03 19.92
CA VAL A 36 0.29 18.87 18.86
C VAL A 36 0.72 17.91 17.75
N LEU A 37 2.02 17.80 17.47
CA LEU A 37 2.56 16.86 16.48
C LEU A 37 2.33 15.39 16.85
N ALA A 38 1.88 15.10 18.07
CA ALA A 38 1.53 13.75 18.51
C ALA A 38 0.55 13.06 17.56
N PHE A 39 -0.43 13.80 17.02
CA PHE A 39 -1.43 13.23 16.11
C PHE A 39 -0.82 12.83 14.76
N GLU A 40 0.03 13.69 14.18
CA GLU A 40 0.75 13.36 12.95
C GLU A 40 1.68 12.16 13.15
N ILE A 41 2.42 12.15 14.26
CA ILE A 41 3.34 11.06 14.61
C ILE A 41 2.59 9.75 14.84
N ALA A 42 1.41 9.77 15.48
CA ALA A 42 0.56 8.59 15.59
C ALA A 42 0.13 8.08 14.20
N GLY A 43 -0.12 8.97 13.26
CA GLY A 43 -0.34 8.64 11.84
C GLY A 43 0.88 7.99 11.18
N LEU A 44 2.08 8.52 11.40
CA LEU A 44 3.34 7.93 10.89
C LEU A 44 3.57 6.53 11.46
N PHE A 45 3.38 6.33 12.77
CA PHE A 45 3.46 5.02 13.40
C PHE A 45 2.45 4.04 12.81
N SER A 46 1.20 4.45 12.62
CA SER A 46 0.16 3.61 12.03
C SER A 46 0.51 3.18 10.61
N LYS A 47 1.02 4.12 9.78
CA LYS A 47 1.49 3.82 8.42
C LYS A 47 2.69 2.87 8.41
N LEU A 48 3.64 3.02 9.33
CA LEU A 48 4.78 2.10 9.47
C LEU A 48 4.35 0.71 9.93
N LEU A 49 3.44 0.60 10.89
CA LEU A 49 2.92 -0.69 11.34
C LEU A 49 2.14 -1.40 10.23
N ALA A 50 1.32 -0.67 9.46
CA ALA A 50 0.63 -1.23 8.29
C ALA A 50 1.62 -1.71 7.22
N LEU A 51 2.71 -0.95 6.97
CA LEU A 51 3.77 -1.35 6.05
C LEU A 51 4.56 -2.56 6.57
N HIS A 52 4.82 -2.63 7.88
CA HIS A 52 5.45 -3.79 8.49
C HIS A 52 4.57 -5.04 8.33
N GLN A 53 3.26 -4.93 8.58
CA GLN A 53 2.30 -6.02 8.41
C GLN A 53 2.20 -6.48 6.95
N SER A 54 2.24 -5.57 5.97
CA SER A 54 2.22 -5.93 4.55
C SER A 54 3.48 -6.71 4.11
N LEU A 55 4.57 -6.64 4.87
CA LEU A 55 5.81 -7.40 4.67
C LEU A 55 5.85 -8.74 5.44
N SER A 56 4.78 -9.11 6.13
CA SER A 56 4.67 -10.43 6.77
C SER A 56 4.70 -11.56 5.75
N ASP A 57 5.23 -12.74 6.11
CA ASP A 57 5.35 -13.88 5.18
C ASP A 57 4.01 -14.22 4.51
N LYS A 58 2.91 -14.18 5.28
CA LYS A 58 1.55 -14.38 4.76
C LYS A 58 1.19 -13.38 3.65
N ASN A 59 1.47 -12.10 3.85
CA ASN A 59 1.16 -11.06 2.87
C ASN A 59 2.09 -11.09 1.66
N ILE A 60 3.35 -11.53 1.83
CA ILE A 60 4.27 -11.74 0.71
C ILE A 60 3.84 -12.94 -0.14
N VAL A 61 3.39 -14.04 0.47
CA VAL A 61 2.79 -15.16 -0.26
C VAL A 61 1.54 -14.69 -1.01
N ARG A 62 0.69 -13.89 -0.35
CA ARG A 62 -0.50 -13.31 -0.99
C ARG A 62 -0.15 -12.41 -2.17
N LEU A 63 0.87 -11.56 -2.03
CA LEU A 63 1.39 -10.72 -3.11
C LEU A 63 1.78 -11.57 -4.33
N LYS A 64 2.54 -12.64 -4.13
CA LYS A 64 2.97 -13.52 -5.23
C LYS A 64 1.80 -14.27 -5.87
N ASN A 65 0.88 -14.79 -5.07
CA ASN A 65 -0.17 -15.70 -5.54
C ASN A 65 -1.45 -15.01 -6.00
N GLU A 66 -1.75 -13.80 -5.53
CA GLU A 66 -3.01 -13.10 -5.84
C GLU A 66 -2.77 -11.82 -6.65
N ALA A 67 -1.74 -11.04 -6.32
CA ALA A 67 -1.48 -9.76 -6.99
C ALA A 67 -0.67 -9.94 -8.28
N ILE A 68 0.43 -10.70 -8.23
CA ILE A 68 1.31 -10.95 -9.38
C ILE A 68 0.71 -12.00 -10.32
N ALA A 69 -0.01 -12.98 -9.77
CA ALA A 69 -0.69 -14.00 -10.57
C ALA A 69 -1.98 -13.51 -11.23
N LEU A 70 -2.42 -12.27 -10.94
CA LEU A 70 -3.64 -11.71 -11.53
C LEU A 70 -3.53 -11.69 -13.06
N GLU A 71 -4.50 -12.33 -13.72
CA GLU A 71 -4.47 -12.54 -15.17
C GLU A 71 -4.30 -11.23 -15.95
N GLY A 72 -4.98 -10.17 -15.52
CA GLY A 72 -4.87 -8.86 -16.15
C GLY A 72 -3.45 -8.29 -16.05
N VAL A 73 -2.79 -8.41 -14.90
CA VAL A 73 -1.41 -7.95 -14.71
C VAL A 73 -0.47 -8.68 -15.68
N ARG A 74 -0.62 -10.01 -15.80
CA ARG A 74 0.20 -10.80 -16.74
C ARG A 74 -0.07 -10.43 -18.20
N LYS A 75 -1.32 -10.19 -18.58
CA LYS A 75 -1.69 -9.84 -19.96
C LYS A 75 -1.21 -8.47 -20.41
N ILE A 76 -1.45 -7.42 -19.60
CA ILE A 76 -1.27 -6.03 -20.03
C ILE A 76 -0.10 -5.32 -19.35
N VAL A 77 0.38 -5.75 -18.18
CA VAL A 77 1.52 -5.13 -17.49
C VAL A 77 2.82 -5.84 -17.87
N SER A 78 3.02 -7.08 -17.42
CA SER A 78 4.21 -7.88 -17.76
C SER A 78 4.02 -9.35 -17.37
N ASN A 79 4.66 -10.26 -18.13
CA ASN A 79 4.75 -11.68 -17.77
C ASN A 79 5.97 -12.02 -16.89
N ASP A 80 6.92 -11.09 -16.75
CA ASP A 80 8.12 -11.28 -15.94
C ASP A 80 7.83 -11.04 -14.46
N GLU A 81 7.84 -12.12 -13.67
CA GLU A 81 7.63 -12.07 -12.22
C GLU A 81 8.71 -11.26 -11.49
N SER A 82 9.96 -11.28 -11.96
CA SER A 82 11.05 -10.52 -11.35
C SER A 82 10.82 -9.02 -11.49
N PHE A 83 10.36 -8.60 -12.67
CA PHE A 83 9.95 -7.22 -12.92
C PHE A 83 8.76 -6.80 -12.04
N LEU A 84 7.72 -7.63 -11.94
CA LEU A 84 6.55 -7.35 -11.11
C LEU A 84 6.89 -7.28 -9.61
N LEU A 85 7.76 -8.17 -9.11
CA LEU A 85 8.30 -8.09 -7.75
C LEU A 85 9.15 -6.84 -7.55
N GLY A 86 9.91 -6.42 -8.57
CA GLY A 86 10.64 -5.17 -8.60
C GLY A 86 9.73 -3.95 -8.41
N LEU A 87 8.61 -3.89 -9.14
CA LEU A 87 7.59 -2.84 -9.00
C LEU A 87 6.97 -2.82 -7.59
N ALA A 88 6.59 -3.98 -7.06
CA ALA A 88 6.06 -4.09 -5.71
C ALA A 88 7.08 -3.59 -4.66
N CYS A 89 8.33 -4.01 -4.80
CA CYS A 89 9.42 -3.56 -3.93
C CYS A 89 9.61 -2.04 -4.01
N ALA A 90 9.63 -1.49 -5.22
CA ALA A 90 9.82 -0.06 -5.45
C ALA A 90 8.71 0.76 -4.78
N GLU A 91 7.45 0.31 -4.86
CA GLU A 91 6.32 0.97 -4.19
C GLU A 91 6.44 0.91 -2.66
N MET A 92 6.85 -0.23 -2.10
CA MET A 92 7.05 -0.37 -0.65
C MET A 92 8.19 0.51 -0.14
N VAL A 93 9.29 0.58 -0.89
CA VAL A 93 10.42 1.48 -0.59
C VAL A 93 9.97 2.93 -0.66
N GLN A 94 9.17 3.30 -1.67
CA GLN A 94 8.66 4.67 -1.80
C GLN A 94 7.73 5.05 -0.65
N ASN A 95 6.82 4.15 -0.24
CA ASN A 95 5.94 4.37 0.91
C ASN A 95 6.76 4.56 2.20
N LEU A 96 7.84 3.79 2.39
CA LEU A 96 8.75 3.99 3.51
C LEU A 96 9.49 5.33 3.43
N HIS A 97 9.96 5.70 2.24
CA HIS A 97 10.75 6.91 2.02
C HIS A 97 9.98 8.19 2.35
N VAL A 98 8.68 8.25 2.01
CA VAL A 98 7.81 9.38 2.39
C VAL A 98 7.75 9.54 3.91
N ILE A 99 7.66 8.43 4.66
CA ILE A 99 7.68 8.45 6.13
C ILE A 99 9.05 8.91 6.63
N CYS A 100 10.13 8.38 6.05
CA CYS A 100 11.50 8.75 6.42
C CYS A 100 11.75 10.26 6.28
N LYS A 101 11.24 10.89 5.21
CA LYS A 101 11.32 12.35 5.02
C LYS A 101 10.60 13.14 6.12
N ALA A 102 9.46 12.65 6.61
CA ALA A 102 8.78 13.25 7.75
C ALA A 102 9.58 13.07 9.05
N VAL A 103 10.14 11.88 9.27
CA VAL A 103 10.96 11.58 10.45
C VAL A 103 12.28 12.35 10.47
N ALA A 104 12.91 12.58 9.32
CA ALA A 104 14.12 13.41 9.22
C ALA A 104 13.86 14.86 9.72
N ARG A 105 12.70 15.43 9.39
CA ARG A 105 12.29 16.76 9.91
C ARG A 105 12.02 16.76 11.40
N LEU A 106 11.55 15.63 11.95
CA LEU A 106 11.34 15.46 13.39
C LEU A 106 12.67 15.26 14.13
N SER A 107 13.63 14.57 13.51
CA SER A 107 14.95 14.32 14.11
C SER A 107 15.77 15.59 14.27
N ASP A 108 15.59 16.60 13.43
CA ASP A 108 16.25 17.91 13.59
C ASP A 108 15.91 18.58 14.94
N ARG A 109 14.76 18.22 15.53
CA ARG A 109 14.27 18.72 16.82
C ARG A 109 14.70 17.86 18.00
N ALA A 110 15.37 16.74 17.76
CA ALA A 110 15.93 15.88 18.79
C ALA A 110 17.07 16.60 19.53
N THR A 111 17.29 16.26 20.79
CA THR A 111 18.45 16.68 21.58
C THR A 111 19.64 15.77 21.34
N ASP A 112 19.38 14.47 21.13
CA ASP A 112 20.40 13.46 20.89
C ASP A 112 21.08 13.65 19.52
N PRO A 113 22.41 13.86 19.48
CA PRO A 113 23.15 14.00 18.22
C PRO A 113 23.01 12.79 17.29
N THR A 114 22.92 11.58 17.83
CA THR A 114 22.79 10.35 17.02
C THR A 114 21.48 10.32 16.25
N LEU A 115 20.41 10.81 16.87
CA LEU A 115 19.10 10.92 16.25
C LEU A 115 19.07 12.03 15.20
N ARG A 116 19.75 13.16 15.42
CA ARG A 116 19.86 14.23 14.40
C ARG A 116 20.52 13.74 13.11
N SER A 117 21.48 12.83 13.20
CA SER A 117 22.10 12.19 12.03
C SER A 117 21.23 11.11 11.38
N PHE A 118 19.94 10.98 11.72
CA PHE A 118 19.04 9.94 11.21
C PHE A 118 19.05 9.85 9.67
N SER A 119 19.02 10.98 8.97
CA SER A 119 19.00 11.01 7.49
C SER A 119 20.23 10.35 6.88
N GLU A 120 21.42 10.67 7.40
CA GLU A 120 22.69 10.09 6.97
C GLU A 120 22.76 8.60 7.29
N CYS A 121 22.36 8.22 8.51
CA CYS A 121 22.33 6.84 8.97
C CYS A 121 21.39 5.97 8.11
N LEU A 122 20.25 6.53 7.69
CA LEU A 122 19.28 5.84 6.86
C LEU A 122 19.83 5.57 5.46
N GLU A 123 20.47 6.56 4.82
CA GLU A 123 21.09 6.39 3.50
C GLU A 123 22.27 5.40 3.56
N ASP A 124 23.08 5.45 4.62
CA ASP A 124 24.16 4.49 4.87
C ASP A 124 23.62 3.07 5.06
N PHE A 125 22.55 2.90 5.84
CA PHE A 125 21.91 1.60 6.03
C PHE A 125 21.24 1.10 4.73
N ALA A 126 20.59 1.99 3.99
CA ALA A 126 19.97 1.67 2.72
C ALA A 126 20.98 1.17 1.69
N SER A 127 22.13 1.84 1.59
CA SER A 127 23.21 1.52 0.65
C SER A 127 24.08 0.35 1.09
N THR A 128 24.56 0.32 2.34
CA THR A 128 25.53 -0.67 2.84
C THR A 128 24.90 -1.82 3.61
N GLY A 129 23.70 -1.63 4.16
CA GLY A 129 23.06 -2.58 5.06
C GLY A 129 23.58 -2.59 6.49
N ARG A 130 24.56 -1.73 6.81
CA ARG A 130 25.15 -1.66 8.16
C ARG A 130 24.35 -0.73 9.06
N ASP A 131 23.97 -1.25 10.21
CA ASP A 131 23.27 -0.51 11.25
C ASP A 131 24.24 -0.18 12.38
N ASN A 132 24.86 0.99 12.30
CA ASN A 132 25.90 1.40 13.25
C ASN A 132 25.37 1.55 14.69
N TYR A 133 24.08 1.83 14.84
CA TYR A 133 23.45 2.12 16.13
C TYR A 133 22.52 1.00 16.62
N ASN A 134 22.47 -0.13 15.90
CA ASN A 134 21.58 -1.26 16.19
C ASN A 134 20.12 -0.84 16.41
N TRP A 135 19.62 0.10 15.60
CA TRP A 135 18.23 0.54 15.66
C TRP A 135 17.26 -0.54 15.17
N ALA A 136 17.66 -1.37 14.19
CA ALA A 136 16.85 -2.44 13.66
C ALA A 136 16.53 -3.51 14.73
N ALA A 137 15.25 -3.66 15.05
CA ALA A 137 14.74 -4.72 15.93
C ALA A 137 14.59 -6.03 15.13
N LEU A 138 15.71 -6.69 14.83
CA LEU A 138 15.73 -7.91 14.02
C LEU A 138 15.28 -9.18 14.78
N CYS A 139 15.26 -9.13 16.12
CA CYS A 139 14.76 -10.21 16.95
C CYS A 139 13.24 -10.12 17.10
N GLY A 140 12.52 -11.23 16.85
CA GLY A 140 11.05 -11.27 16.88
C GLY A 140 10.44 -10.78 18.20
N LYS A 141 11.04 -11.12 19.36
CA LYS A 141 10.55 -10.68 20.67
C LYS A 141 10.74 -9.17 20.89
N ASP A 142 11.84 -8.60 20.41
CA ASP A 142 12.13 -7.17 20.53
C ASP A 142 11.18 -6.36 19.63
N LEU A 143 10.97 -6.81 18.40
CA LEU A 143 10.00 -6.22 17.48
C LEU A 143 8.57 -6.31 18.03
N GLU A 144 8.15 -7.45 18.58
CA GLU A 144 6.82 -7.58 19.19
C GLU A 144 6.64 -6.64 20.40
N GLY A 145 7.69 -6.46 21.20
CA GLY A 145 7.71 -5.48 22.29
C GLY A 145 7.61 -4.04 21.79
N LEU A 146 8.32 -3.72 20.70
CA LEU A 146 8.28 -2.42 20.02
C LEU A 146 6.89 -2.12 19.45
N VAL A 147 6.31 -3.05 18.68
CA VAL A 147 4.97 -2.95 18.08
C VAL A 147 3.93 -2.71 19.17
N ARG A 148 3.90 -3.55 20.22
CA ARG A 148 2.97 -3.38 21.34
C ARG A 148 3.10 -2.02 22.03
N ARG A 149 4.32 -1.48 22.13
CA ARG A 149 4.55 -0.15 22.71
C ARG A 149 4.00 0.96 21.81
N ILE A 150 4.23 0.85 20.50
CA ILE A 150 3.73 1.79 19.50
C ILE A 150 2.20 1.75 19.43
N ASP A 151 1.57 0.57 19.44
CA ASP A 151 0.11 0.42 19.45
C ASP A 151 -0.54 1.11 20.66
N ARG A 152 0.05 0.95 21.86
CA ARG A 152 -0.43 1.67 23.05
C ARG A 152 -0.36 3.19 22.87
N TYR A 153 0.68 3.70 22.24
CA TYR A 153 0.82 5.13 21.97
C TYR A 153 -0.18 5.63 20.91
N ILE A 154 -0.41 4.86 19.85
CA ILE A 154 -1.44 5.16 18.85
C ILE A 154 -2.80 5.20 19.53
N ALA A 155 -3.16 4.18 20.31
CA ALA A 155 -4.44 4.09 21.00
C ALA A 155 -4.66 5.24 22.00
N ALA A 156 -3.64 5.57 22.81
CA ALA A 156 -3.71 6.69 23.75
C ALA A 156 -3.84 8.04 23.04
N THR A 157 -3.18 8.21 21.89
CA THR A 157 -3.25 9.46 21.10
C THR A 157 -4.59 9.58 20.35
N ALA A 158 -5.18 8.47 19.91
CA ALA A 158 -6.53 8.43 19.35
C ALA A 158 -7.60 8.71 20.42
N ALA A 159 -7.41 8.17 21.64
CA ALA A 159 -8.25 8.54 22.79
C ALA A 159 -8.17 10.04 23.06
N LEU A 160 -6.96 10.63 23.08
CA LEU A 160 -6.78 12.07 23.27
C LEU A 160 -7.59 12.89 22.25
N TYR A 161 -7.60 12.49 20.99
CA TYR A 161 -8.38 13.18 19.95
C TYR A 161 -9.89 13.12 20.25
N ARG A 162 -10.41 11.94 20.65
CA ARG A 162 -11.82 11.77 21.04
C ARG A 162 -12.21 12.61 22.25
N GLU A 163 -11.38 12.63 23.30
CA GLU A 163 -11.64 13.45 24.49
C GLU A 163 -11.65 14.95 24.18
N ILE A 164 -10.79 15.41 23.27
CA ILE A 164 -10.78 16.81 22.82
C ILE A 164 -12.06 17.16 22.05
N GLU A 165 -12.55 16.25 21.18
CA GLU A 165 -13.79 16.46 20.44
C GLU A 165 -15.02 16.43 21.36
N GLU A 166 -15.03 15.54 22.35
CA GLU A 166 -16.08 15.50 23.36
C GLU A 166 -16.10 16.77 24.21
N LEU A 167 -14.93 17.30 24.60
CA LEU A 167 -14.87 18.61 25.27
C LEU A 167 -15.50 19.72 24.40
N ASN A 168 -15.20 19.74 23.09
CA ASN A 168 -15.79 20.71 22.17
C ASN A 168 -17.32 20.55 22.12
N SER A 169 -17.83 19.32 22.09
CA SER A 169 -19.26 19.01 22.11
C SER A 169 -19.93 19.51 23.40
N ILE A 170 -19.35 19.21 24.57
CA ILE A 170 -19.85 19.65 25.89
C ILE A 170 -19.80 21.19 26.00
N GLN A 171 -18.76 21.83 25.48
CA GLN A 171 -18.68 23.30 25.47
C GLN A 171 -19.72 23.92 24.55
N ASN A 172 -20.02 23.30 23.42
CA ASN A 172 -21.07 23.77 22.51
C ASN A 172 -22.47 23.54 23.06
N SER A 173 -22.70 22.48 23.84
CA SER A 173 -23.96 22.30 24.56
C SER A 173 -24.12 23.31 25.69
N LEU A 174 -23.04 23.64 26.43
CA LEU A 174 -23.05 24.68 27.45
C LEU A 174 -23.49 26.05 26.90
N LYS A 175 -23.05 26.41 25.68
CA LYS A 175 -23.46 27.66 25.01
C LYS A 175 -24.95 27.70 24.67
N LYS A 176 -25.62 26.55 24.61
CA LYS A 176 -27.03 26.42 24.22
C LYS A 176 -27.96 26.19 25.42
N THR A 177 -27.43 25.88 26.60
CA THR A 177 -28.23 25.56 27.80
C THR A 177 -28.67 26.81 28.57
N PRO A 178 -29.92 26.85 29.07
CA PRO A 178 -30.42 27.91 29.94
C PRO A 178 -29.73 27.90 31.33
N PRO A 179 -29.77 29.02 32.07
CA PRO A 179 -28.98 29.25 33.28
C PRO A 179 -29.19 28.22 34.41
N GLU A 180 -30.35 27.59 34.51
CA GLU A 180 -30.65 26.60 35.57
C GLU A 180 -29.90 25.26 35.40
N GLY A 181 -29.52 24.88 34.17
CA GLY A 181 -28.75 23.65 33.87
C GLY A 181 -27.24 23.88 33.68
N ALA A 182 -26.78 25.14 33.70
CA ALA A 182 -25.42 25.50 33.32
C ALA A 182 -24.36 24.97 34.31
N LEU A 183 -24.69 24.88 35.60
CA LEU A 183 -23.77 24.41 36.65
C LEU A 183 -23.35 22.93 36.45
N GLU A 184 -24.29 22.06 36.09
CA GLU A 184 -24.01 20.64 35.86
C GLU A 184 -23.13 20.44 34.61
N VAL A 185 -23.45 21.14 33.52
CA VAL A 185 -22.65 21.08 32.28
C VAL A 185 -21.25 21.66 32.52
N GLN A 186 -21.12 22.70 33.35
CA GLN A 186 -19.83 23.29 33.70
C GLN A 186 -18.96 22.37 34.56
N GLN A 187 -19.56 21.59 35.47
CA GLN A 187 -18.86 20.51 36.18
C GLN A 187 -18.34 19.44 35.20
N LYS A 188 -19.16 19.03 34.22
CA LYS A 188 -18.74 18.08 33.17
C LYS A 188 -17.55 18.62 32.36
N VAL A 189 -17.53 19.90 32.02
CA VAL A 189 -16.38 20.55 31.35
C VAL A 189 -15.11 20.47 32.20
N VAL A 190 -15.20 20.73 33.51
CA VAL A 190 -14.04 20.64 34.41
C VAL A 190 -13.53 19.20 34.46
N TRP A 191 -14.43 18.23 34.54
CA TRP A 191 -14.05 16.83 34.60
C TRP A 191 -13.34 16.39 33.29
N GLN A 192 -13.93 16.73 32.14
CA GLN A 192 -13.35 16.42 30.83
C GLN A 192 -11.97 17.05 30.64
N LYS A 193 -11.74 18.28 31.15
CA LYS A 193 -10.41 18.92 31.10
C LYS A 193 -9.36 18.14 31.89
N GLN A 194 -9.72 17.53 33.01
CA GLN A 194 -8.80 16.73 33.81
C GLN A 194 -8.53 15.38 33.14
N GLU A 195 -9.54 14.77 32.51
CA GLU A 195 -9.37 13.55 31.71
C GLU A 195 -8.41 13.81 30.54
N ILE A 196 -8.58 14.90 29.80
CA ILE A 196 -7.64 15.31 28.74
C ILE A 196 -6.22 15.44 29.29
N LYS A 197 -6.04 16.00 30.49
CA LYS A 197 -4.72 16.12 31.12
C LYS A 197 -4.10 14.74 31.39
N TYR A 198 -4.89 13.82 31.92
CA TYR A 198 -4.46 12.44 32.16
C TYR A 198 -4.10 11.70 30.87
N VAL A 199 -4.93 11.80 29.84
CA VAL A 199 -4.68 11.15 28.54
C VAL A 199 -3.47 11.79 27.83
N LYS A 200 -3.22 13.10 27.99
CA LYS A 200 -1.99 13.76 27.51
C LYS A 200 -0.72 13.17 28.11
N GLU A 201 -0.73 12.78 29.39
CA GLU A 201 0.42 12.16 30.06
C GLU A 201 0.73 10.75 29.52
N LYS A 202 -0.31 10.00 29.14
CA LYS A 202 -0.16 8.64 28.59
C LYS A 202 0.15 8.61 27.09
N SER A 203 -0.30 9.61 26.34
CA SER A 203 -0.14 9.69 24.87
C SER A 203 1.24 10.19 24.44
N LEU A 204 1.42 10.34 23.11
CA LEU A 204 2.63 10.92 22.53
C LEU A 204 2.80 12.41 22.83
N TRP A 205 1.74 13.09 23.30
CA TRP A 205 1.74 14.55 23.53
C TRP A 205 2.85 15.00 24.50
N ASN A 206 3.05 14.25 25.58
CA ASN A 206 4.05 14.55 26.61
C ASN A 206 5.37 13.78 26.44
N ARG A 207 5.61 13.16 25.28
CA ARG A 207 6.88 12.49 24.98
C ARG A 207 7.90 13.45 24.39
N SER A 208 9.17 13.19 24.66
CA SER A 208 10.30 13.90 24.06
C SER A 208 10.46 13.54 22.58
N TYR A 209 10.98 14.47 21.78
CA TYR A 209 11.39 14.15 20.40
C TYR A 209 12.37 12.99 20.37
N ASP A 210 13.33 12.93 21.31
CA ASP A 210 14.32 11.84 21.38
C ASP A 210 13.66 10.45 21.50
N SER A 211 12.70 10.33 22.42
CA SER A 211 12.01 9.06 22.67
C SER A 211 11.20 8.62 21.44
N VAL A 212 10.51 9.56 20.80
CA VAL A 212 9.64 9.31 19.66
C VAL A 212 10.43 9.01 18.39
N VAL A 213 11.44 9.81 18.09
CA VAL A 213 12.32 9.63 16.92
C VAL A 213 13.08 8.31 17.04
N LEU A 214 13.53 7.92 18.23
CA LEU A 214 14.15 6.60 18.43
C LEU A 214 13.17 5.47 18.09
N LEU A 215 11.92 5.50 18.57
CA LEU A 215 10.93 4.47 18.24
C LEU A 215 10.62 4.40 16.74
N LEU A 216 10.52 5.56 16.08
CA LEU A 216 10.32 5.66 14.64
C LEU A 216 11.52 5.10 13.87
N ALA A 217 12.74 5.50 14.24
CA ALA A 217 13.98 5.03 13.62
C ALA A 217 14.10 3.52 13.73
N ARG A 218 13.86 2.95 14.93
CA ARG A 218 13.89 1.50 15.14
C ARG A 218 12.90 0.76 14.22
N LEU A 219 11.67 1.26 14.10
CA LEU A 219 10.67 0.63 13.24
C LEU A 219 11.02 0.79 11.75
N ILE A 220 11.49 1.97 11.32
CA ILE A 220 11.91 2.24 9.93
C ILE A 220 13.05 1.32 9.51
N PHE A 221 14.09 1.20 10.33
CA PHE A 221 15.24 0.35 10.05
C PHE A 221 14.82 -1.12 9.97
N THR A 222 13.94 -1.57 10.86
CA THR A 222 13.39 -2.92 10.83
C THR A 222 12.58 -3.18 9.56
N VAL A 223 11.72 -2.24 9.15
CA VAL A 223 10.93 -2.33 7.91
C VAL A 223 11.84 -2.37 6.69
N LEU A 224 12.85 -1.50 6.61
CA LEU A 224 13.81 -1.49 5.50
C LEU A 224 14.63 -2.78 5.43
N ALA A 225 15.11 -3.29 6.57
CA ALA A 225 15.77 -4.59 6.65
C ALA A 225 14.87 -5.70 6.10
N ARG A 226 13.59 -5.70 6.50
CA ARG A 226 12.61 -6.67 6.05
C ARG A 226 12.32 -6.56 4.55
N ILE A 227 12.21 -5.35 3.99
CA ILE A 227 12.09 -5.13 2.54
C ILE A 227 13.29 -5.74 1.81
N LYS A 228 14.52 -5.42 2.25
CA LYS A 228 15.74 -5.94 1.62
C LYS A 228 15.80 -7.46 1.68
N PHE A 229 15.39 -8.07 2.79
CA PHE A 229 15.31 -9.52 2.96
C PHE A 229 14.27 -10.16 2.02
N VAL A 230 13.04 -9.67 2.02
CA VAL A 230 11.92 -10.24 1.25
C VAL A 230 12.15 -10.16 -0.26
N PHE A 231 12.72 -9.06 -0.74
CA PHE A 231 12.93 -8.81 -2.16
C PHE A 231 14.37 -9.11 -2.63
N GLY A 232 15.21 -9.71 -1.78
CA GLY A 232 16.56 -10.15 -2.14
C GLY A 232 17.53 -9.02 -2.51
N ILE A 233 17.34 -7.82 -1.94
CA ILE A 233 18.14 -6.64 -2.30
C ILE A 233 19.48 -6.66 -1.56
N GLY A 234 20.59 -6.80 -2.31
CA GLY A 234 21.94 -6.67 -1.76
C GLY A 234 22.36 -7.83 -0.87
N GLN A 235 22.05 -9.07 -1.27
CA GLN A 235 22.59 -10.27 -0.61
C GLN A 235 24.12 -10.33 -0.73
N SER A 236 24.79 -9.71 0.24
CA SER A 236 26.22 -9.92 0.51
C SER A 236 26.57 -9.82 2.00
N TYR A 237 25.68 -9.38 2.91
CA TYR A 237 26.11 -9.01 4.27
C TYR A 237 25.19 -9.37 5.45
N TYR A 238 24.09 -10.11 5.26
CA TYR A 238 23.31 -10.58 6.40
C TYR A 238 23.60 -12.06 6.67
N PRO A 239 24.08 -12.43 7.87
CA PRO A 239 24.10 -13.81 8.29
C PRO A 239 22.68 -14.35 8.18
N HIS A 240 22.51 -15.45 7.46
CA HIS A 240 21.26 -16.20 7.52
C HIS A 240 20.92 -16.43 9.00
N PRO A 241 19.73 -16.05 9.48
CA PRO A 241 19.20 -16.71 10.65
C PRO A 241 19.05 -18.17 10.23
N SER A 242 19.94 -19.00 10.77
CA SER A 242 19.90 -20.45 10.65
C SER A 242 18.47 -20.94 10.81
N THR A 243 18.01 -21.69 9.82
CA THR A 243 17.01 -22.76 9.91
C THR A 243 16.19 -22.78 11.20
N LEU A 244 14.89 -22.51 11.06
CA LEU A 244 13.82 -22.88 11.98
C LEU A 244 14.19 -24.14 12.80
N PRO A 245 14.01 -24.13 14.14
CA PRO A 245 14.10 -25.36 14.90
C PRO A 245 12.98 -26.27 14.41
N ARG A 246 13.36 -27.38 13.77
CA ARG A 246 12.45 -28.51 13.54
C ARG A 246 11.88 -28.88 14.90
N SER A 247 10.58 -28.67 15.06
CA SER A 247 9.83 -29.15 16.20
C SER A 247 10.04 -30.65 16.36
N LEU A 248 10.48 -31.03 17.55
CA LEU A 248 10.49 -32.39 18.06
C LEU A 248 9.07 -32.96 17.97
N SER A 249 8.83 -33.88 17.05
CA SER A 249 7.76 -34.86 17.18
C SER A 249 8.39 -36.24 17.09
N ALA A 250 8.26 -36.97 18.19
CA ALA A 250 8.70 -38.34 18.31
C ALA A 250 7.89 -39.23 17.38
N SER A 251 8.59 -39.93 16.49
CA SER A 251 8.28 -41.31 16.14
C SER A 251 9.56 -41.96 15.66
N ALA A 252 10.03 -42.90 16.47
CA ALA A 252 11.15 -43.77 16.20
C ALA A 252 10.86 -44.63 14.97
N THR A 253 11.86 -44.84 14.11
CA THR A 253 12.25 -46.18 13.64
C THR A 253 13.61 -46.13 12.90
N VAL A 254 14.57 -46.83 13.51
CA VAL A 254 15.71 -47.56 12.93
C VAL A 254 16.91 -46.77 12.34
N PHE A 255 18.01 -46.85 13.11
CA PHE A 255 19.44 -46.63 12.83
C PHE A 255 20.00 -47.41 11.60
N PRO A 256 21.30 -47.29 11.21
CA PRO A 256 22.34 -46.39 11.72
C PRO A 256 23.12 -45.60 10.67
N SER A 257 23.76 -44.54 11.17
CA SER A 257 24.87 -43.80 10.59
C SER A 257 26.07 -44.68 10.24
N SER A 258 26.82 -44.29 9.21
CA SER A 258 28.28 -44.49 9.18
C SER A 258 28.95 -43.16 8.86
N ASP A 259 29.82 -42.78 9.78
CA ASP A 259 30.73 -41.64 9.72
C ASP A 259 31.70 -41.77 8.53
N LEU A 260 32.17 -40.63 8.01
CA LEU A 260 33.58 -40.22 8.14
C LEU A 260 33.91 -39.00 7.28
N SER A 261 34.83 -38.22 7.85
CA SER A 261 35.53 -37.07 7.30
C SER A 261 36.31 -37.39 6.01
N GLY A 262 36.52 -36.37 5.18
CA GLY A 262 37.43 -36.49 4.04
C GLY A 262 37.45 -35.29 3.13
N ASN A 263 38.29 -34.31 3.48
CA ASN A 263 38.71 -33.25 2.58
C ASN A 263 39.63 -33.86 1.50
N HIS A 264 39.25 -33.82 0.21
CA HIS A 264 40.21 -34.02 -0.89
C HIS A 264 39.75 -33.38 -2.20
N ASN A 265 40.60 -32.49 -2.74
CA ASN A 265 40.61 -32.06 -4.13
C ASN A 265 41.04 -33.23 -5.03
N SER A 266 40.39 -33.43 -6.18
CA SER A 266 41.07 -33.54 -7.50
C SER A 266 40.08 -33.73 -8.66
N TYR A 267 40.24 -32.85 -9.64
CA TYR A 267 39.84 -32.84 -11.05
C TYR A 267 39.73 -34.20 -11.77
N VAL A 268 38.74 -34.34 -12.68
CA VAL A 268 38.91 -34.82 -14.08
C VAL A 268 37.77 -34.26 -14.95
N SER A 269 38.14 -33.82 -16.16
CA SER A 269 37.39 -33.08 -17.19
C SER A 269 36.40 -33.89 -18.05
N GLY A 270 35.44 -33.19 -18.68
CA GLY A 270 34.67 -33.65 -19.84
C GLY A 270 33.65 -32.59 -20.34
N PRO A 271 33.72 -32.10 -21.59
CA PRO A 271 33.06 -30.84 -22.00
C PRO A 271 31.80 -31.04 -22.85
N LEU A 272 30.81 -30.15 -22.78
CA LEU A 272 29.96 -29.78 -23.92
C LEU A 272 29.32 -28.37 -23.72
N THR A 273 29.80 -27.44 -24.53
CA THR A 273 29.09 -26.33 -25.19
C THR A 273 27.71 -25.90 -24.67
N SER A 274 27.62 -24.69 -24.12
CA SER A 274 26.47 -23.81 -24.39
C SER A 274 26.87 -22.34 -24.30
N THR A 275 26.48 -21.62 -25.34
CA THR A 275 26.55 -20.17 -25.55
C THR A 275 25.99 -19.38 -24.36
N PRO A 276 26.64 -18.28 -23.91
CA PRO A 276 26.14 -17.50 -22.79
C PRO A 276 24.91 -16.67 -23.20
N LEU A 277 23.77 -16.97 -22.57
CA LEU A 277 22.65 -16.03 -22.51
C LEU A 277 23.08 -14.82 -21.68
N HIS A 278 22.93 -13.66 -22.30
CA HIS A 278 23.34 -12.33 -21.82
C HIS A 278 22.51 -11.91 -20.60
N LEU A 279 22.83 -12.46 -19.42
CA LEU A 279 22.31 -12.00 -18.15
C LEU A 279 23.01 -10.69 -17.81
N ASN A 280 22.27 -9.58 -17.87
CA ASN A 280 22.76 -8.24 -17.56
C ASN A 280 23.04 -8.14 -16.05
N LYS A 281 24.19 -8.66 -15.64
CA LYS A 281 24.76 -8.57 -14.29
C LYS A 281 25.19 -7.13 -14.08
N ARG A 282 24.27 -6.28 -13.58
CA ARG A 282 24.62 -4.96 -13.07
C ARG A 282 25.37 -5.16 -11.74
N MET A 283 26.65 -5.47 -11.87
CA MET A 283 27.62 -5.54 -10.78
C MET A 283 27.76 -4.14 -10.19
N THR A 284 27.35 -3.95 -8.94
CA THR A 284 27.71 -2.78 -8.15
C THR A 284 29.19 -2.84 -7.82
N THR A 285 30.03 -2.40 -8.77
CA THR A 285 31.45 -2.18 -8.55
C THR A 285 31.63 -0.97 -7.64
N ILE A 286 32.25 -1.18 -6.47
CA ILE A 286 32.77 -0.11 -5.62
C ILE A 286 33.98 0.48 -6.35
N GLY A 287 33.73 1.53 -7.14
CA GLY A 287 34.76 2.36 -7.75
C GLY A 287 34.63 3.79 -7.23
N SER A 288 35.73 4.30 -6.67
CA SER A 288 35.94 5.72 -6.38
C SER A 288 35.85 6.50 -7.70
N GLY A 289 34.83 7.35 -7.83
CA GLY A 289 34.59 8.15 -9.02
C GLY A 289 33.48 9.15 -8.74
N THR A 290 33.82 10.42 -8.86
CA THR A 290 32.98 11.62 -8.67
C THR A 290 31.93 11.75 -9.76
N GLY A 291 30.95 10.84 -9.76
CA GLY A 291 29.72 10.94 -10.52
C GLY A 291 28.54 10.83 -9.57
N ASN A 292 27.57 11.73 -9.70
CA ASN A 292 26.37 11.85 -8.87
C ASN A 292 25.73 10.47 -8.59
N ARG A 293 26.07 9.83 -7.45
CA ARG A 293 25.48 8.55 -7.07
C ARG A 293 24.04 8.82 -6.66
N VAL A 294 23.10 8.42 -7.52
CA VAL A 294 21.68 8.43 -7.21
C VAL A 294 21.47 7.55 -5.97
N GLY A 295 20.96 8.13 -4.88
CA GLY A 295 20.74 7.43 -3.61
C GLY A 295 19.82 6.21 -3.75
N PHE A 296 19.86 5.28 -2.78
CA PHE A 296 19.10 4.02 -2.85
C PHE A 296 17.60 4.26 -3.10
N PHE A 297 17.01 5.18 -2.34
CA PHE A 297 15.60 5.51 -2.46
C PHE A 297 15.29 6.12 -3.83
N GLU A 298 16.11 7.05 -4.29
CA GLU A 298 15.95 7.72 -5.58
C GLU A 298 16.12 6.77 -6.78
N SER A 299 16.94 5.72 -6.65
CA SER A 299 17.00 4.67 -7.67
C SER A 299 15.71 3.86 -7.72
N ARG A 300 15.13 3.56 -6.56
CA ARG A 300 13.89 2.76 -6.47
C ARG A 300 12.65 3.57 -6.86
N THR A 301 12.62 4.88 -6.61
CA THR A 301 11.53 5.74 -7.08
C THR A 301 11.48 5.83 -8.59
N LYS A 302 12.64 5.83 -9.26
CA LYS A 302 12.73 5.80 -10.73
C LYS A 302 12.15 4.52 -11.34
N ASP A 303 12.24 3.39 -10.64
CA ASP A 303 11.62 2.14 -11.08
C ASP A 303 10.08 2.24 -11.16
N LEU A 304 9.47 3.20 -10.44
CA LEU A 304 8.02 3.49 -10.52
C LEU A 304 7.65 4.42 -11.66
N THR A 305 8.61 4.94 -12.43
CA THR A 305 8.30 5.74 -13.62
C THR A 305 7.87 4.81 -14.74
N PRO A 306 6.62 4.94 -15.23
CA PRO A 306 6.09 3.97 -16.16
C PRO A 306 6.66 4.24 -17.58
N PRO A 307 6.96 3.20 -18.38
CA PRO A 307 7.44 3.37 -19.75
C PRO A 307 6.46 4.19 -20.62
N PRO A 308 6.92 4.89 -21.67
CA PRO A 308 6.06 5.74 -22.50
C PRO A 308 4.94 4.97 -23.22
N THR A 309 5.08 3.66 -23.36
CA THR A 309 4.07 2.75 -23.94
C THR A 309 2.92 2.40 -22.99
N THR A 310 2.90 2.97 -21.78
CA THR A 310 1.92 2.64 -20.75
C THR A 310 0.85 3.72 -20.59
N LEU A 311 -0.28 3.34 -19.99
CA LEU A 311 -1.36 4.27 -19.68
C LEU A 311 -0.97 5.29 -18.60
N GLY A 312 -0.09 4.93 -17.65
CA GLY A 312 0.42 5.83 -16.63
C GLY A 312 1.25 6.95 -17.23
N ALA A 313 2.15 6.65 -18.16
CA ALA A 313 2.94 7.64 -18.87
C ALA A 313 2.08 8.56 -19.76
N ALA A 314 1.03 8.01 -20.37
CA ALA A 314 0.06 8.77 -21.17
C ALA A 314 -0.99 9.53 -20.33
N ALA A 315 -0.96 9.42 -18.99
CA ALA A 315 -1.97 9.96 -18.08
C ALA A 315 -3.42 9.50 -18.36
N LEU A 316 -3.59 8.32 -18.96
CA LEU A 316 -4.89 7.76 -19.34
C LEU A 316 -5.43 6.72 -18.34
N ALA A 317 -4.63 6.28 -17.37
CA ALA A 317 -4.99 5.18 -16.47
C ALA A 317 -6.33 5.39 -15.73
N LEU A 318 -6.55 6.57 -15.13
CA LEU A 318 -7.81 6.89 -14.44
C LEU A 318 -9.00 7.04 -15.40
N HIS A 319 -8.75 7.66 -16.55
CA HIS A 319 -9.75 7.85 -17.57
C HIS A 319 -10.24 6.49 -18.11
N TYR A 320 -9.33 5.56 -18.38
CA TYR A 320 -9.67 4.21 -18.81
C TYR A 320 -10.28 3.36 -17.73
N SER A 321 -9.90 3.52 -16.46
CA SER A 321 -10.61 2.81 -15.39
C SER A 321 -12.09 3.22 -15.32
N ASN A 322 -12.38 4.52 -15.43
CA ASN A 322 -13.76 5.00 -15.45
C ASN A 322 -14.53 4.46 -16.65
N LEU A 323 -13.92 4.50 -17.84
CA LEU A 323 -14.52 3.95 -19.06
C LEU A 323 -14.82 2.44 -18.92
N ILE A 324 -13.85 1.64 -18.45
CA ILE A 324 -14.02 0.19 -18.26
C ILE A 324 -15.15 -0.10 -17.26
N ILE A 325 -15.23 0.65 -16.16
CA ILE A 325 -16.30 0.47 -15.16
C ILE A 325 -17.68 0.82 -15.75
N VAL A 326 -17.78 1.87 -16.57
CA VAL A 326 -19.01 2.20 -17.28
C VAL A 326 -19.38 1.08 -18.26
N LEU A 327 -18.43 0.60 -19.07
CA LEU A 327 -18.66 -0.53 -19.98
C LEU A 327 -19.10 -1.80 -19.25
N GLU A 328 -18.49 -2.11 -18.10
CA GLU A 328 -18.88 -3.23 -17.26
C GLU A 328 -20.36 -3.12 -16.82
N LYS A 329 -20.80 -1.93 -16.40
CA LYS A 329 -22.20 -1.69 -16.02
C LYS A 329 -23.14 -1.86 -17.21
N MET A 330 -22.78 -1.31 -18.37
CA MET A 330 -23.58 -1.45 -19.60
C MET A 330 -23.70 -2.90 -20.06
N ILE A 331 -22.64 -3.69 -19.92
CA ILE A 331 -22.63 -5.11 -20.30
C ILE A 331 -23.48 -5.95 -19.33
N LYS A 332 -23.48 -5.63 -18.03
CA LYS A 332 -24.32 -6.30 -17.03
C LYS A 332 -25.81 -6.00 -17.19
N SER A 333 -26.17 -4.79 -17.59
CA SER A 333 -27.56 -4.37 -17.78
C SER A 333 -27.75 -3.60 -19.10
N PRO A 334 -27.71 -4.28 -20.26
CA PRO A 334 -27.78 -3.62 -21.57
C PRO A 334 -29.13 -2.93 -21.82
N HIS A 335 -30.21 -3.45 -21.23
CA HIS A 335 -31.56 -2.89 -21.30
C HIS A 335 -31.71 -1.53 -20.60
N LEU A 336 -30.80 -1.17 -19.68
CA LEU A 336 -30.80 0.14 -19.00
C LEU A 336 -29.98 1.20 -19.76
N VAL A 337 -29.39 0.83 -20.89
CA VAL A 337 -28.56 1.74 -21.67
C VAL A 337 -29.44 2.58 -22.61
N GLY A 338 -29.73 3.80 -22.16
CA GLY A 338 -30.36 4.83 -23.00
C GLY A 338 -29.44 5.37 -24.09
N LEU A 339 -30.03 6.12 -25.04
CA LEU A 339 -29.28 6.83 -26.09
C LEU A 339 -28.24 7.79 -25.50
N ASP A 340 -28.63 8.56 -24.48
CA ASP A 340 -27.76 9.52 -23.78
C ASP A 340 -26.51 8.84 -23.22
N ALA A 341 -26.67 7.68 -22.56
CA ALA A 341 -25.55 6.93 -22.00
C ALA A 341 -24.56 6.44 -23.08
N ARG A 342 -25.05 6.14 -24.30
CA ARG A 342 -24.20 5.75 -25.43
C ARG A 342 -23.41 6.94 -25.97
N GLU A 343 -24.06 8.10 -26.07
CA GLU A 343 -23.41 9.34 -26.49
C GLU A 343 -22.33 9.76 -25.49
N ASP A 344 -22.61 9.69 -24.19
CA ASP A 344 -21.65 9.95 -23.12
C ASP A 344 -20.42 9.05 -23.21
N VAL A 345 -20.62 7.75 -23.41
CA VAL A 345 -19.52 6.79 -23.59
C VAL A 345 -18.71 7.13 -24.82
N TYR A 346 -19.36 7.44 -25.95
CA TYR A 346 -18.66 7.82 -27.17
C TYR A 346 -17.89 9.14 -27.00
N ALA A 347 -18.43 10.10 -26.24
CA ALA A 347 -17.77 11.36 -25.88
C ALA A 347 -16.55 11.13 -24.97
N MET A 348 -16.59 10.12 -24.09
CA MET A 348 -15.44 9.72 -23.28
C MET A 348 -14.32 9.04 -24.07
N LEU A 349 -14.57 8.42 -25.24
CA LEU A 349 -13.52 7.67 -25.95
C LEU A 349 -12.40 8.58 -26.49
N PRO A 350 -11.11 8.24 -26.33
CA PRO A 350 -10.05 8.93 -27.07
C PRO A 350 -10.09 8.68 -28.57
N ASN A 351 -9.45 9.56 -29.34
CA ASN A 351 -9.42 9.49 -30.80
C ASN A 351 -8.79 8.19 -31.34
N SER A 352 -7.85 7.59 -30.60
CA SER A 352 -7.27 6.29 -30.92
C SER A 352 -8.33 5.19 -30.92
N ILE A 353 -9.08 5.05 -29.81
CA ILE A 353 -10.17 4.08 -29.66
C ILE A 353 -11.28 4.35 -30.68
N ARG A 354 -11.69 5.61 -30.88
CA ARG A 354 -12.71 5.94 -31.91
C ARG A 354 -12.27 5.52 -33.31
N SER A 355 -11.00 5.70 -33.65
CA SER A 355 -10.47 5.31 -34.96
C SER A 355 -10.41 3.80 -35.12
N SER A 356 -9.91 3.08 -34.12
CA SER A 356 -9.91 1.62 -34.07
C SER A 356 -11.33 1.04 -34.18
N LEU A 357 -12.27 1.59 -33.41
CA LEU A 357 -13.68 1.18 -33.42
C LEU A 357 -14.33 1.39 -34.79
N ARG A 358 -14.09 2.54 -35.44
CA ARG A 358 -14.61 2.81 -36.80
C ARG A 358 -14.08 1.79 -37.80
N VAL A 359 -12.81 1.43 -37.73
CA VAL A 359 -12.21 0.40 -38.61
C VAL A 359 -12.86 -0.95 -38.38
N ARG A 360 -13.03 -1.37 -37.12
CA ARG A 360 -13.65 -2.67 -36.77
C ARG A 360 -15.12 -2.75 -37.17
N LEU A 361 -15.87 -1.64 -37.07
CA LEU A 361 -17.30 -1.61 -37.40
C LEU A 361 -17.61 -1.50 -38.90
N LYS A 362 -16.66 -1.07 -39.75
CA LYS A 362 -16.87 -0.88 -41.21
C LYS A 362 -17.26 -2.15 -41.97
N GLY A 363 -17.05 -3.34 -41.41
CA GLY A 363 -17.40 -4.63 -42.02
C GLY A 363 -18.47 -5.44 -41.27
N VAL A 364 -19.00 -4.93 -40.15
CA VAL A 364 -20.04 -5.64 -39.38
C VAL A 364 -21.38 -5.30 -40.01
N GLY A 365 -22.05 -6.30 -40.60
CA GLY A 365 -23.33 -6.15 -41.29
C GLY A 365 -24.39 -5.41 -40.45
N PHE A 366 -25.41 -4.89 -41.14
CA PHE A 366 -26.43 -4.04 -40.52
C PHE A 366 -27.40 -4.79 -39.59
N SER A 367 -27.52 -6.11 -39.74
CA SER A 367 -28.52 -6.95 -39.04
C SER A 367 -27.87 -7.73 -37.90
N ALA A 368 -28.42 -7.65 -36.69
CA ALA A 368 -27.99 -8.39 -35.52
C ALA A 368 -29.12 -9.33 -35.06
N THR A 369 -29.40 -10.37 -35.83
CA THR A 369 -30.53 -11.28 -35.58
C THR A 369 -30.13 -12.62 -34.99
N ASP A 370 -28.84 -12.96 -34.96
CA ASP A 370 -28.36 -14.28 -34.54
C ASP A 370 -28.21 -14.35 -33.00
N PRO A 371 -29.06 -15.16 -32.31
CA PRO A 371 -29.00 -15.33 -30.87
C PRO A 371 -27.75 -16.09 -30.40
N VAL A 372 -27.19 -16.98 -31.22
CA VAL A 372 -26.00 -17.76 -30.86
C VAL A 372 -24.80 -16.83 -30.82
N LEU A 373 -24.60 -16.04 -31.88
CA LEU A 373 -23.55 -15.03 -31.92
C LEU A 373 -23.71 -13.98 -30.81
N ALA A 374 -24.95 -13.59 -30.45
CA ALA A 374 -25.18 -12.70 -29.32
C ALA A 374 -24.72 -13.31 -27.98
N ALA A 375 -24.94 -14.62 -27.77
CA ALA A 375 -24.45 -15.32 -26.60
C ALA A 375 -22.91 -15.42 -26.59
N GLU A 376 -22.29 -15.75 -27.72
CA GLU A 376 -20.83 -15.79 -27.86
C GLU A 376 -20.18 -14.42 -27.55
N TRP A 377 -20.79 -13.33 -28.00
CA TRP A 377 -20.35 -11.99 -27.63
C TRP A 377 -20.49 -11.73 -26.14
N ARG A 378 -21.61 -12.07 -25.50
CA ARG A 378 -21.78 -11.91 -24.04
C ARG A 378 -20.68 -12.66 -23.28
N ASP A 379 -20.36 -13.88 -23.68
CA ASP A 379 -19.31 -14.69 -23.08
C ASP A 379 -17.91 -14.11 -23.33
N ALA A 380 -17.64 -13.59 -24.53
CA ALA A 380 -16.39 -12.93 -24.85
C ALA A 380 -16.19 -11.64 -24.02
N LEU A 381 -17.23 -10.82 -23.90
CA LEU A 381 -17.23 -9.60 -23.07
C LEU A 381 -17.01 -9.94 -21.60
N GLY A 382 -17.70 -10.97 -21.10
CA GLY A 382 -17.52 -11.51 -19.75
C GLY A 382 -16.05 -11.90 -19.51
N ARG A 383 -15.47 -12.71 -20.40
CA ARG A 383 -14.07 -13.15 -20.31
C ARG A 383 -13.07 -11.99 -20.31
N ILE A 384 -13.30 -10.95 -21.10
CA ILE A 384 -12.43 -9.76 -21.08
C ILE A 384 -12.55 -9.02 -19.75
N LEU A 385 -13.78 -8.80 -19.27
CA LEU A 385 -14.04 -8.10 -18.01
C LEU A 385 -13.55 -8.87 -16.78
N THR A 386 -13.52 -10.20 -16.82
CA THR A 386 -12.99 -11.02 -15.71
C THR A 386 -11.56 -10.63 -15.35
N TRP A 387 -10.70 -10.37 -16.34
CA TRP A 387 -9.31 -9.98 -16.08
C TRP A 387 -9.08 -8.47 -16.13
N LEU A 388 -9.85 -7.70 -16.91
CA LEU A 388 -9.65 -6.26 -17.07
C LEU A 388 -10.37 -5.43 -15.98
N GLY A 389 -11.57 -5.86 -15.59
CA GLY A 389 -12.41 -5.19 -14.59
C GLY A 389 -11.69 -4.99 -13.25
N PRO A 390 -11.06 -6.03 -12.66
CA PRO A 390 -10.34 -5.89 -11.39
C PRO A 390 -9.25 -4.81 -11.43
N LEU A 391 -8.52 -4.65 -12.53
CA LEU A 391 -7.48 -3.62 -12.65
C LEU A 391 -8.08 -2.21 -12.70
N ALA A 392 -9.24 -2.04 -13.34
CA ALA A 392 -9.95 -0.77 -13.39
C ALA A 392 -10.47 -0.36 -12.00
N HIS A 393 -11.12 -1.28 -11.27
CA HIS A 393 -11.56 -1.02 -9.89
C HIS A 393 -10.40 -0.74 -8.95
N ASN A 394 -9.30 -1.49 -9.09
CA ASN A 394 -8.07 -1.28 -8.34
C ASN A 394 -7.48 0.11 -8.58
N MET A 395 -7.54 0.64 -9.80
CA MET A 395 -7.04 1.99 -10.11
C MET A 395 -7.83 3.07 -9.34
N ILE A 396 -9.17 2.98 -9.34
CA ILE A 396 -10.02 3.91 -8.58
C ILE A 396 -9.76 3.80 -7.08
N LYS A 397 -9.67 2.56 -6.58
CA LYS A 397 -9.38 2.29 -5.18
C LYS A 397 -8.02 2.85 -4.75
N TRP A 398 -6.99 2.57 -5.53
CA TRP A 398 -5.61 3.03 -5.31
C TRP A 398 -5.53 4.56 -5.28
N GLN A 399 -6.27 5.24 -6.15
CA GLN A 399 -6.35 6.71 -6.19
C GLN A 399 -7.05 7.29 -4.97
N ASN A 400 -8.19 6.70 -4.58
CA ASN A 400 -8.98 7.16 -3.45
C ASN A 400 -8.21 7.05 -2.13
N GLU A 401 -7.50 5.93 -1.92
CA GLU A 401 -6.69 5.68 -0.72
C GLU A 401 -5.55 6.68 -0.53
N ARG A 402 -5.13 7.34 -1.60
CA ARG A 402 -4.07 8.34 -1.61
C ARG A 402 -4.59 9.79 -1.64
N SER A 403 -5.90 9.98 -1.79
CA SER A 403 -6.53 11.30 -1.69
C SER A 403 -6.36 11.88 -0.28
N PHE A 404 -6.17 13.20 -0.20
CA PHE A 404 -5.89 13.95 1.04
C PHE A 404 -6.93 13.67 2.14
N GLU A 405 -8.20 13.49 1.78
CA GLU A 405 -9.30 13.18 2.71
C GLU A 405 -9.15 11.82 3.39
N GLN A 406 -8.62 10.81 2.68
CA GLN A 406 -8.42 9.46 3.21
C GLN A 406 -7.10 9.32 3.95
N GLN A 407 -6.11 10.18 3.70
CA GLN A 407 -4.85 10.20 4.46
C GLN A 407 -5.02 10.65 5.91
N ASN A 408 -6.09 11.38 6.23
CA ASN A 408 -6.43 11.87 7.57
C ASN A 408 -7.19 10.84 8.42
N LEU A 409 -7.79 9.83 7.78
CA LEU A 409 -8.43 8.70 8.45
C LEU A 409 -7.41 7.56 8.54
N MET A 410 -7.40 6.81 9.66
CA MET A 410 -6.46 5.68 9.81
C MET A 410 -6.53 4.76 8.58
N PRO A 411 -5.39 4.41 7.96
CA PRO A 411 -5.40 3.70 6.69
C PRO A 411 -6.17 2.38 6.82
N LYS A 412 -7.30 2.29 6.11
CA LYS A 412 -8.06 1.05 5.97
C LYS A 412 -7.17 0.09 5.18
N SER A 413 -7.01 -1.12 5.71
CA SER A 413 -5.99 -2.12 5.39
C SER A 413 -5.99 -2.71 3.97
N THR A 414 -6.63 -2.09 2.98
CA THR A 414 -6.63 -2.65 1.63
C THR A 414 -5.52 -2.04 0.77
N ASN A 415 -4.27 -2.41 1.03
CA ASN A 415 -3.18 -1.93 0.18
C ASN A 415 -3.25 -2.58 -1.21
N VAL A 416 -3.94 -1.93 -2.15
CA VAL A 416 -3.82 -2.22 -3.58
C VAL A 416 -2.45 -1.72 -4.03
N LEU A 417 -1.68 -2.57 -4.70
CA LEU A 417 -0.40 -2.17 -5.28
C LEU A 417 -0.62 -1.55 -6.66
N LEU A 418 0.24 -0.60 -7.02
CA LEU A 418 0.23 0.11 -8.30
C LEU A 418 0.33 -0.86 -9.49
N LEU A 419 1.06 -1.98 -9.35
CA LEU A 419 1.14 -3.01 -10.39
C LEU A 419 -0.20 -3.70 -10.68
N GLN A 420 -1.13 -3.69 -9.72
CA GLN A 420 -2.47 -4.28 -9.87
C GLN A 420 -3.47 -3.31 -10.50
N THR A 421 -3.00 -2.16 -10.96
CA THR A 421 -3.81 -1.10 -11.57
C THR A 421 -3.49 -0.95 -13.05
N LEU A 422 -4.20 -0.04 -13.73
CA LEU A 422 -3.92 0.32 -15.11
C LEU A 422 -2.66 1.19 -15.29
N HIS A 423 -1.97 1.61 -14.22
CA HIS A 423 -0.85 2.54 -14.33
C HIS A 423 0.30 2.02 -15.20
N PHE A 424 0.73 0.77 -14.99
CA PHE A 424 1.77 0.14 -15.80
C PHE A 424 1.22 -0.68 -16.99
N ALA A 425 -0.10 -0.61 -17.24
CA ALA A 425 -0.69 -1.35 -18.35
C ALA A 425 -0.23 -0.79 -19.70
N ASN A 426 0.12 -1.68 -20.62
CA ASN A 426 0.45 -1.34 -22.00
C ASN A 426 -0.77 -0.72 -22.69
N LYS A 427 -0.57 0.48 -23.23
CA LYS A 427 -1.63 1.28 -23.83
C LYS A 427 -2.33 0.55 -24.97
N ASP A 428 -1.57 0.02 -25.93
CA ASP A 428 -2.13 -0.59 -27.14
C ASP A 428 -2.93 -1.86 -26.81
N LYS A 429 -2.42 -2.70 -25.90
CA LYS A 429 -3.14 -3.89 -25.43
C LYS A 429 -4.45 -3.52 -24.72
N THR A 430 -4.44 -2.48 -23.90
CA THR A 430 -5.65 -2.02 -23.20
C THR A 430 -6.65 -1.39 -24.17
N GLU A 431 -6.22 -0.54 -25.09
CA GLU A 431 -7.09 0.06 -26.11
C GLU A 431 -7.72 -1.01 -27.03
N ALA A 432 -6.96 -2.05 -27.40
CA ALA A 432 -7.48 -3.19 -28.15
C ALA A 432 -8.58 -3.92 -27.37
N ALA A 433 -8.35 -4.22 -26.08
CA ALA A 433 -9.35 -4.86 -25.23
C ALA A 433 -10.61 -4.01 -25.07
N ILE A 434 -10.47 -2.69 -24.88
CA ILE A 434 -11.60 -1.75 -24.82
C ILE A 434 -12.36 -1.71 -26.16
N THR A 435 -11.64 -1.76 -27.29
CA THR A 435 -12.27 -1.79 -28.62
C THR A 435 -13.10 -3.06 -28.81
N GLU A 436 -12.59 -4.23 -28.39
CA GLU A 436 -13.37 -5.47 -28.42
C GLU A 436 -14.62 -5.39 -27.54
N LEU A 437 -14.50 -4.78 -26.35
CA LEU A 437 -15.66 -4.55 -25.48
C LEU A 437 -16.73 -3.70 -26.18
N LEU A 438 -16.33 -2.63 -26.85
CA LEU A 438 -17.23 -1.72 -27.56
C LEU A 438 -17.89 -2.38 -28.78
N VAL A 439 -17.15 -3.19 -29.54
CA VAL A 439 -17.70 -3.91 -30.71
C VAL A 439 -18.76 -4.92 -30.27
N GLY A 440 -18.45 -5.74 -29.25
CA GLY A 440 -19.41 -6.71 -28.72
C GLY A 440 -20.64 -6.05 -28.10
N LEU A 441 -20.45 -4.96 -27.34
CA LEU A 441 -21.56 -4.20 -26.78
C LEU A 441 -22.45 -3.60 -27.87
N ASN A 442 -21.86 -3.07 -28.95
CA ASN A 442 -22.63 -2.56 -30.09
C ASN A 442 -23.44 -3.67 -30.78
N TYR A 443 -22.90 -4.89 -30.89
CA TYR A 443 -23.65 -6.04 -31.44
C TYR A 443 -24.81 -6.44 -30.54
N ILE A 444 -24.58 -6.64 -29.23
CA ILE A 444 -25.60 -7.03 -28.25
C ILE A 444 -26.74 -6.02 -28.21
N TRP A 445 -26.43 -4.73 -28.21
CA TRP A 445 -27.44 -3.68 -28.17
C TRP A 445 -28.32 -3.66 -29.43
N ARG A 446 -27.74 -3.84 -30.61
CA ARG A 446 -28.50 -3.99 -31.86
C ARG A 446 -29.40 -5.23 -31.81
N PHE A 447 -28.86 -6.35 -31.34
CA PHE A 447 -29.60 -7.60 -31.22
C PHE A 447 -30.83 -7.45 -30.30
N GLU A 448 -30.65 -6.89 -29.11
CA GLU A 448 -31.77 -6.68 -28.18
C GLU A 448 -32.83 -5.73 -28.74
N ARG A 449 -32.41 -4.67 -29.43
CA ARG A 449 -33.35 -3.75 -30.09
C ARG A 449 -34.15 -4.44 -31.20
N GLU A 450 -33.50 -5.25 -32.02
CA GLU A 450 -34.18 -6.01 -33.09
C GLU A 450 -35.14 -7.07 -32.52
N MET A 451 -34.75 -7.79 -31.46
CA MET A 451 -35.61 -8.77 -30.80
C MET A 451 -36.82 -8.10 -30.12
N ASN A 452 -36.61 -6.97 -29.44
CA ASN A 452 -37.71 -6.20 -28.83
C ASN A 452 -38.68 -5.68 -29.89
N ALA A 453 -38.18 -5.19 -31.01
CA ALA A 453 -39.02 -4.75 -32.12
C ALA A 453 -39.83 -5.92 -32.71
N LYS A 454 -39.24 -7.10 -32.89
CA LYS A 454 -39.95 -8.31 -33.35
C LYS A 454 -41.03 -8.75 -32.36
N ALA A 455 -40.72 -8.79 -31.07
CA ALA A 455 -41.68 -9.14 -30.03
C ALA A 455 -42.86 -8.17 -29.97
N LEU A 456 -42.61 -6.85 -30.09
CA LEU A 456 -43.67 -5.85 -30.15
C LEU A 456 -44.55 -6.01 -31.39
N LEU A 457 -43.94 -6.31 -32.55
CA LEU A 457 -44.67 -6.60 -33.79
C LEU A 457 -45.52 -7.88 -33.66
N GLU A 458 -44.98 -8.95 -33.09
CA GLU A 458 -45.72 -10.19 -32.82
C GLU A 458 -46.89 -9.97 -31.85
N CYS A 459 -46.70 -9.23 -30.76
CA CYS A 459 -47.77 -8.83 -29.86
C CYS A 459 -48.84 -8.03 -30.60
N SER A 460 -48.46 -7.05 -31.42
CA SER A 460 -49.41 -6.25 -32.19
C SER A 460 -50.22 -7.11 -33.17
N ASN A 461 -49.56 -8.02 -33.88
CA ASN A 461 -50.21 -8.96 -34.81
C ASN A 461 -51.17 -9.91 -34.08
N PHE A 462 -50.82 -10.36 -32.86
CA PHE A 462 -51.71 -11.17 -32.02
C PHE A 462 -52.96 -10.39 -31.58
N PHE A 463 -52.82 -9.12 -31.21
CA PHE A 463 -53.95 -8.24 -30.88
C PHE A 463 -54.86 -7.94 -32.08
N PHE A 464 -54.28 -7.74 -33.27
CA PHE A 464 -55.07 -7.51 -34.49
C PHE A 464 -55.78 -8.78 -34.97
N ASN A 465 -55.12 -9.95 -34.95
CA ASN A 465 -55.72 -11.22 -35.39
C ASN A 465 -56.86 -11.69 -34.48
N ASN A 466 -56.79 -11.44 -33.16
CA ASN A 466 -57.89 -11.78 -32.23
C ASN A 466 -59.10 -10.84 -32.34
N LYS A 467 -58.93 -9.62 -32.87
CA LYS A 467 -60.07 -8.73 -33.18
C LYS A 467 -60.83 -9.16 -34.42
N SER A 468 -60.16 -9.78 -35.40
CA SER A 468 -60.79 -10.30 -36.62
C SER A 468 -61.51 -11.65 -36.46
N SER A 469 -61.38 -12.33 -35.31
CA SER A 469 -61.94 -13.67 -35.06
C SER A 469 -63.14 -13.67 -34.10
N SER A 470 -63.84 -12.55 -33.90
CA SER A 470 -65.12 -12.53 -33.19
C SER A 470 -66.25 -12.94 -34.14
N PRO A 471 -66.95 -14.09 -33.95
CA PRO A 471 -68.09 -14.41 -34.79
C PRO A 471 -69.27 -13.51 -34.40
N ILE A 472 -69.73 -12.70 -35.36
CA ILE A 472 -71.04 -12.08 -35.33
C ILE A 472 -72.06 -13.22 -35.42
N ASN A 473 -72.47 -13.77 -34.28
CA ASN A 473 -73.62 -14.65 -34.23
C ASN A 473 -74.89 -13.80 -34.35
N ASN A 474 -75.56 -14.01 -35.48
CA ASN A 474 -76.90 -13.53 -35.81
C ASN A 474 -77.89 -13.75 -34.65
N LEU A 475 -78.53 -12.67 -34.21
CA LEU A 475 -79.82 -12.70 -33.54
C LEU A 475 -80.88 -12.29 -34.56
N GLN A 476 -81.51 -13.30 -35.17
CA GLN A 476 -82.77 -13.19 -35.89
C GLN A 476 -83.63 -14.43 -35.56
N SER A 477 -84.47 -14.31 -34.52
CA SER A 477 -85.88 -14.70 -34.50
C SER A 477 -86.51 -14.23 -33.20
#